data_AF-A0A1Y6L4V6-F1
#
_entry.id   AF-A0A1Y6L4V6-F1
#
_cell.length_a   1.000
_cell.length_b   1.000
_cell.length_c   1.000
_cell.angle_alpha   90.00
_cell.angle_beta   90.00
_cell.angle_gamma   90.00
#
_symmetry.space_group_name_H-M   'P 1'
#
loop_
_entity.id
_entity.type
_entity.pdbx_description
1 polymer ?
#
loop_
_entity_poly.entity_id
_entity_poly.type
_entity_poly.pdbx_seq_one_letter_code
_entity_poly.pdbx_strand_id
1 'polypeptide(L)'
;MFTQLITTTSQQHNRNHHTHHNIRSLHPKPKPKPAQIMYTFAVLTALVAAALAGDLVARQNPLRADLVRVVVNNATFSTEINSVPPFSETANGRLGPFGGVTLTLGDDIDDVTAPFRCQILNPAGGIIRVNRGNNTNKSTFSKGNNWTMASGFLEEIATIVCPVAAPPGE
;
A
#
# COMPACT_ATOMS: atom_id res chain seq x y z
N MET A 1 23.13 -16.66 -61.68
CA MET A 1 22.49 -17.88 -61.11
C MET A 1 21.10 -17.48 -60.65
N PHE A 2 20.08 -17.78 -61.45
CA PHE A 2 19.09 -18.87 -61.26
C PHE A 2 18.27 -18.71 -59.96
N THR A 3 17.05 -18.15 -59.99
CA THR A 3 15.74 -18.73 -60.41
C THR A 3 15.04 -19.49 -59.27
N GLN A 4 13.90 -18.94 -58.80
CA GLN A 4 12.65 -19.62 -58.36
C GLN A 4 12.67 -20.56 -57.12
N LEU A 5 11.57 -20.94 -56.47
CA LEU A 5 10.18 -20.51 -56.23
C LEU A 5 9.52 -21.74 -55.53
N ILE A 6 8.43 -21.52 -54.77
CA ILE A 6 7.34 -22.47 -54.45
C ILE A 6 7.62 -23.54 -53.36
N THR A 7 6.90 -23.48 -52.22
CA THR A 7 5.58 -24.09 -51.87
C THR A 7 5.65 -25.63 -51.67
N THR A 8 4.96 -26.37 -50.78
CA THR A 8 3.54 -26.38 -50.35
C THR A 8 3.35 -27.50 -49.28
N THR A 9 2.32 -27.34 -48.41
CA THR A 9 1.39 -28.36 -47.81
C THR A 9 1.95 -29.57 -47.03
N SER A 10 1.27 -30.21 -46.06
CA SER A 10 -0.12 -30.67 -46.01
C SER A 10 -0.53 -31.11 -44.59
N GLN A 11 -1.74 -30.67 -44.22
CA GLN A 11 -2.81 -31.31 -43.45
C GLN A 11 -2.65 -32.77 -42.98
N GLN A 12 -3.05 -33.05 -41.72
CA GLN A 12 -3.90 -34.20 -41.44
C GLN A 12 -4.88 -33.96 -40.27
N HIS A 13 -6.15 -33.97 -40.64
CA HIS A 13 -7.34 -33.96 -39.80
C HIS A 13 -7.75 -35.42 -39.57
N ASN A 14 -8.09 -35.82 -38.35
CA ASN A 14 -8.75 -37.10 -38.13
C ASN A 14 -9.99 -36.89 -37.24
N ARG A 15 -11.15 -37.06 -37.87
CA ARG A 15 -12.48 -37.23 -37.27
C ARG A 15 -12.83 -38.70 -37.40
N ASN A 16 -13.22 -39.34 -36.32
CA ASN A 16 -13.99 -40.57 -36.36
C ASN A 16 -15.41 -40.31 -35.84
N HIS A 17 -16.38 -40.58 -36.71
CA HIS A 17 -17.81 -40.70 -36.43
C HIS A 17 -18.18 -42.18 -36.36
N HIS A 18 -19.07 -42.55 -35.44
CA HIS A 18 -19.96 -43.70 -35.60
C HIS A 18 -21.32 -43.43 -34.92
N THR A 19 -22.31 -44.25 -35.31
CA THR A 19 -23.66 -43.84 -35.72
C THR A 19 -24.75 -44.15 -34.67
N HIS A 20 -25.92 -43.52 -34.85
CA HIS A 20 -27.17 -43.63 -34.08
C HIS A 20 -27.86 -45.01 -34.12
N HIS A 21 -28.59 -45.35 -33.04
CA HIS A 21 -29.84 -46.15 -33.09
C HIS A 21 -30.90 -45.56 -32.13
N ASN A 22 -32.17 -45.75 -32.47
CA ASN A 22 -33.32 -44.95 -32.06
C ASN A 22 -34.51 -45.84 -31.55
N ILE A 23 -35.13 -45.41 -30.44
CA ILE A 23 -36.59 -45.39 -30.08
C ILE A 23 -37.40 -46.61 -29.48
N ARG A 24 -38.18 -46.25 -28.42
CA ARG A 24 -39.49 -46.74 -27.84
C ARG A 24 -39.52 -48.05 -27.00
N SER A 25 -40.33 -48.27 -25.94
CA SER A 25 -41.63 -47.76 -25.42
C SER A 25 -41.77 -48.18 -23.90
N LEU A 26 -42.07 -47.32 -22.91
CA LEU A 26 -43.38 -46.92 -22.31
C LEU A 26 -44.27 -48.03 -21.66
N HIS A 27 -44.33 -48.12 -20.31
CA HIS A 27 -45.51 -47.96 -19.41
C HIS A 27 -45.27 -48.38 -17.91
N PRO A 28 -46.12 -47.97 -16.93
CA PRO A 28 -45.75 -47.46 -15.58
C PRO A 28 -46.33 -48.25 -14.38
N LYS A 29 -46.04 -47.83 -13.11
CA LYS A 29 -46.93 -47.99 -11.92
C LYS A 29 -46.42 -47.23 -10.63
N PRO A 30 -47.20 -47.05 -9.54
CA PRO A 30 -47.78 -45.76 -9.10
C PRO A 30 -47.32 -45.22 -7.72
N LYS A 31 -47.73 -43.98 -7.39
CA LYS A 31 -47.71 -43.30 -6.04
C LYS A 31 -49.14 -43.27 -5.45
N PRO A 32 -49.46 -42.81 -4.20
CA PRO A 32 -48.70 -42.63 -2.92
C PRO A 32 -49.52 -42.95 -1.61
N LYS A 33 -48.93 -42.60 -0.44
CA LYS A 33 -49.47 -42.13 0.88
C LYS A 33 -49.26 -43.08 2.10
N PRO A 34 -49.44 -42.61 3.36
CA PRO A 34 -48.53 -41.77 4.14
C PRO A 34 -48.20 -42.39 5.53
N ALA A 35 -47.11 -42.00 6.19
CA ALA A 35 -46.98 -42.21 7.63
C ALA A 35 -46.13 -41.08 8.24
N GLN A 36 -46.83 -40.19 8.93
CA GLN A 36 -46.29 -39.28 9.92
C GLN A 36 -45.77 -40.11 11.11
N ILE A 37 -44.49 -40.02 11.44
CA ILE A 37 -44.06 -40.15 12.84
C ILE A 37 -43.15 -38.97 13.14
N MET A 38 -43.68 -38.17 14.04
CA MET A 38 -43.16 -36.94 14.61
C MET A 38 -42.15 -37.26 15.72
N TYR A 39 -41.28 -36.28 15.98
CA TYR A 39 -40.47 -36.02 17.19
C TYR A 39 -38.95 -36.31 17.16
N THR A 40 -38.22 -35.18 17.18
CA THR A 40 -37.05 -34.83 18.02
C THR A 40 -35.79 -35.69 17.84
N PHE A 41 -34.60 -35.13 17.60
CA PHE A 41 -33.89 -34.20 18.47
C PHE A 41 -33.09 -33.14 17.68
N ALA A 42 -33.13 -31.92 18.20
CA ALA A 42 -32.20 -30.86 17.84
C ALA A 42 -30.78 -31.22 18.31
N VAL A 43 -29.80 -31.18 17.41
CA VAL A 43 -28.40 -30.97 17.79
C VAL A 43 -27.86 -29.88 16.87
N LEU A 44 -27.86 -28.66 17.41
CA LEU A 44 -27.29 -27.47 16.81
C LEU A 44 -25.76 -27.54 16.95
N THR A 45 -25.05 -28.09 15.97
CA THR A 45 -23.58 -28.00 15.95
C THR A 45 -23.17 -26.62 15.44
N ALA A 46 -22.97 -25.68 16.36
CA ALA A 46 -22.27 -24.44 16.05
C ALA A 46 -20.75 -24.74 15.98
N LEU A 47 -20.20 -24.84 14.76
CA LEU A 47 -18.76 -24.73 14.57
C LEU A 47 -18.37 -23.27 14.82
N VAL A 48 -17.79 -23.00 15.98
CA VAL A 48 -17.07 -21.75 16.23
C VAL A 48 -15.76 -21.84 15.46
N ALA A 49 -15.69 -21.21 14.29
CA ALA A 49 -14.42 -20.98 13.63
C ALA A 49 -13.64 -19.97 14.47
N ALA A 50 -12.71 -20.47 15.29
CA ALA A 50 -11.67 -19.63 15.89
C ALA A 50 -10.76 -19.15 14.75
N ALA A 51 -11.07 -17.99 14.18
CA ALA A 51 -10.12 -17.26 13.36
C ALA A 51 -9.00 -16.79 14.30
N LEU A 52 -7.92 -17.58 14.36
CA LEU A 52 -6.64 -17.08 14.85
C LEU A 52 -6.23 -15.96 13.90
N ALA A 53 -6.47 -14.72 14.30
CA ALA A 53 -5.79 -13.58 13.74
C ALA A 53 -4.30 -13.78 14.02
N GLY A 54 -3.58 -14.33 13.05
CA GLY A 54 -2.13 -14.23 13.02
C GLY A 54 -1.81 -12.76 12.85
N ASP A 55 -1.43 -12.10 13.94
CA ASP A 55 -0.83 -10.77 13.90
C ASP A 55 0.44 -10.86 13.05
N LEU A 56 0.33 -10.42 11.79
CA LEU A 56 1.47 -10.06 10.98
C LEU A 56 2.04 -8.77 11.58
N VAL A 57 2.77 -8.91 12.69
CA VAL A 57 3.71 -7.87 13.11
C VAL A 57 4.74 -7.79 12.00
N ALA A 58 4.52 -6.87 11.06
CA ALA A 58 5.54 -6.45 10.13
C ALA A 58 6.75 -6.05 10.99
N ARG A 59 7.82 -6.85 10.91
CA ARG A 59 9.07 -6.63 11.63
C ARG A 59 9.73 -5.38 11.03
N GLN A 60 9.24 -4.20 11.38
CA GLN A 60 9.96 -2.95 11.15
C GLN A 60 11.21 -3.03 12.02
N ASN A 61 12.39 -2.90 11.40
CA ASN A 61 13.61 -2.73 12.17
C ASN A 61 13.43 -1.47 13.01
N PRO A 62 13.40 -1.55 14.35
CA PRO A 62 13.10 -0.39 15.17
C PRO A 62 14.17 0.66 14.93
N LEU A 63 13.73 1.90 14.69
CA LEU A 63 14.63 3.05 14.67
C LEU A 63 15.32 3.11 16.03
N ARG A 64 16.62 3.45 16.06
CA ARG A 64 17.29 3.70 17.34
C ARG A 64 16.51 4.76 18.10
N ALA A 65 16.36 4.58 19.41
CA ALA A 65 15.40 5.33 20.20
C ALA A 65 15.62 6.86 20.19
N ASP A 66 16.85 7.32 20.01
CA ASP A 66 17.24 8.74 19.93
C ASP A 66 17.27 9.32 18.50
N LEU A 67 16.97 8.51 17.47
CA LEU A 67 17.06 8.95 16.07
C LEU A 67 15.74 9.51 15.55
N VAL A 68 15.87 10.48 14.66
CA VAL A 68 14.83 10.88 13.73
C VAL A 68 15.16 10.34 12.35
N ARG A 69 14.14 9.81 11.68
CA ARG A 69 14.20 9.42 10.28
C ARG A 69 13.30 10.33 9.46
N VAL A 70 13.89 11.07 8.53
CA VAL A 70 13.17 11.86 7.52
C VAL A 70 13.35 11.19 6.18
N VAL A 71 12.25 10.74 5.58
CA VAL A 71 12.24 10.24 4.20
C VAL A 71 11.65 11.32 3.32
N VAL A 72 12.36 11.72 2.27
CA VAL A 72 11.83 12.59 1.22
C VAL A 72 11.75 11.82 -0.08
N ASN A 73 10.66 12.00 -0.83
CA ASN A 73 10.37 11.15 -1.98
C ASN A 73 9.62 11.88 -3.08
N ASN A 74 9.62 11.29 -4.27
CA ASN A 74 8.68 11.59 -5.35
C ASN A 74 8.12 10.29 -5.94
N ALA A 75 7.59 10.33 -7.16
CA ALA A 75 6.99 9.16 -7.82
C ALA A 75 8.01 8.07 -8.21
N THR A 76 9.30 8.40 -8.34
CA THR A 76 10.33 7.50 -8.90
C THR A 76 11.47 7.20 -7.94
N PHE A 77 11.72 8.02 -6.92
CA PHE A 77 12.79 7.80 -5.96
C PHE A 77 12.45 8.31 -4.55
N SER A 78 13.18 7.77 -3.56
CA SER A 78 13.18 8.24 -2.18
C SER A 78 14.62 8.36 -1.66
N THR A 79 14.82 9.21 -0.66
CA THR A 79 16.07 9.31 0.08
C THR A 79 15.78 9.64 1.54
N GLU A 80 16.74 9.36 2.43
CA GLU A 80 16.50 9.29 3.87
C GLU A 80 17.62 9.93 4.69
N ILE A 81 17.26 10.80 5.62
CA ILE A 81 18.16 11.32 6.67
C ILE A 81 17.88 10.55 7.96
N ASN A 82 18.92 10.00 8.60
CA ASN A 82 18.85 9.47 9.96
C ASN A 82 19.82 10.23 10.85
N SER A 83 19.30 11.08 11.73
CA SER A 83 20.13 11.94 12.57
C SER A 83 19.57 12.06 13.98
N VAL A 84 20.47 12.26 14.95
CA VAL A 84 20.10 12.62 16.33
C VAL A 84 19.85 14.14 16.34
N PRO A 85 18.67 14.63 16.73
CA PRO A 85 18.41 16.06 16.82
C PRO A 85 19.28 16.77 17.87
N PRO A 86 19.58 18.07 17.71
CA PRO A 86 19.19 18.93 16.59
C PRO A 86 20.06 18.71 15.35
N PHE A 87 19.48 18.84 14.16
CA PHE A 87 20.20 18.78 12.89
C PHE A 87 19.61 19.74 11.83
N SER A 88 20.46 20.03 10.83
CA SER A 88 20.16 20.84 9.66
C SER A 88 20.91 20.24 8.48
N GLU A 89 20.22 19.47 7.64
CA GLU A 89 20.87 18.65 6.62
C GLU A 89 20.14 18.72 5.27
N THR A 90 20.90 18.68 4.19
CA THR A 90 20.36 18.42 2.85
C THR A 90 19.95 16.96 2.75
N ALA A 91 18.85 16.68 2.06
CA ALA A 91 18.35 15.32 1.82
C ALA A 91 19.39 14.42 1.12
N ASN A 92 20.26 13.79 1.93
CA ASN A 92 21.44 13.05 1.50
C ASN A 92 22.29 13.78 0.46
N GLY A 93 22.49 15.08 0.64
CA GLY A 93 23.25 15.90 -0.30
C GLY A 93 22.60 16.09 -1.68
N ARG A 94 21.31 15.75 -1.83
CA ARG A 94 20.54 15.96 -3.06
C ARG A 94 19.51 17.08 -2.86
N LEU A 95 19.41 17.94 -3.86
CA LEU A 95 18.45 19.06 -3.85
C LEU A 95 17.03 18.66 -4.31
N GLY A 96 16.81 17.46 -4.83
CA GLY A 96 15.50 17.03 -5.36
C GLY A 96 15.44 17.00 -6.89
N PRO A 97 14.24 17.08 -7.51
CA PRO A 97 12.98 17.57 -6.93
C PRO A 97 12.14 16.49 -6.22
N PHE A 98 11.47 16.87 -5.13
CA PHE A 98 10.71 15.99 -4.23
C PHE A 98 9.23 16.37 -4.15
N GLY A 99 8.34 15.39 -3.99
CA GLY A 99 6.90 15.58 -3.90
C GLY A 99 6.34 15.47 -2.48
N GLY A 100 7.10 14.91 -1.55
CA GLY A 100 6.66 14.77 -0.16
C GLY A 100 7.75 14.36 0.81
N VAL A 101 7.38 14.38 2.09
CA VAL A 101 8.23 14.04 3.23
C VAL A 101 7.48 13.20 4.26
N THR A 102 8.17 12.28 4.90
CA THR A 102 7.65 11.44 5.99
C THR A 102 8.60 11.55 7.18
N LEU A 103 8.03 11.70 8.37
CA LEU A 103 8.79 11.82 9.63
C LEU A 103 8.48 10.62 10.53
N THR A 104 9.54 9.90 10.92
CA THR A 104 9.50 8.86 11.94
C THR A 104 10.42 9.25 13.09
N LEU A 105 9.96 9.05 14.32
CA LEU A 105 10.70 9.34 15.54
C LEU A 105 11.04 8.04 16.25
N GLY A 106 12.23 7.97 16.83
CA GLY A 106 12.61 6.93 17.78
C GLY A 106 11.85 7.08 19.10
N ASP A 107 11.83 6.00 19.88
CA ASP A 107 10.96 5.89 21.05
C ASP A 107 11.31 6.84 22.21
N ASP A 108 12.54 7.36 22.27
CA ASP A 108 12.98 8.30 23.31
C ASP A 108 12.71 9.77 22.95
N ILE A 109 12.19 10.04 21.75
CA ILE A 109 11.85 11.40 21.33
C ILE A 109 10.42 11.71 21.78
N ASP A 110 10.33 12.62 22.77
CA ASP A 110 9.06 13.10 23.28
C ASP A 110 8.30 13.91 22.21
N ASP A 111 7.14 13.38 21.80
CA ASP A 111 6.18 14.01 20.90
C ASP A 111 4.84 14.28 21.62
N VAL A 112 4.74 13.90 22.90
CA VAL A 112 3.50 13.95 23.68
C VAL A 112 3.41 15.27 24.45
N THR A 113 4.50 15.70 25.09
CA THR A 113 4.50 16.96 25.85
C THR A 113 4.67 18.18 24.95
N ALA A 114 5.44 18.02 23.87
CA ALA A 114 5.64 19.04 22.84
C ALA A 114 5.76 18.34 21.48
N PRO A 115 4.89 18.63 20.50
CA PRO A 115 4.96 17.98 19.20
C PRO A 115 6.30 18.23 18.53
N PHE A 116 7.01 17.17 18.16
CA PHE A 116 8.27 17.27 17.45
C PHE A 116 8.00 17.71 16.00
N ARG A 117 8.63 18.81 15.59
CA ARG A 117 8.42 19.41 14.27
C ARG A 117 9.73 19.56 13.51
N CYS A 118 9.62 19.45 12.20
CA CYS A 118 10.67 19.75 11.25
C CYS A 118 10.20 20.79 10.23
N GLN A 119 11.15 21.49 9.62
CA GLN A 119 10.90 22.46 8.54
C GLN A 119 11.76 22.13 7.32
N ILE A 120 11.24 22.45 6.15
CA ILE A 120 11.91 22.28 4.86
C ILE A 120 12.23 23.66 4.29
N LEU A 121 13.46 23.87 3.85
CA LEU A 121 13.91 25.09 3.18
C LEU A 121 14.31 24.79 1.73
N ASN A 122 13.93 25.68 0.82
CA ASN A 122 14.38 25.66 -0.57
C ASN A 122 15.80 26.26 -0.71
N PRO A 123 16.43 26.20 -1.90
CA PRO A 123 17.77 26.75 -2.12
C PRO A 123 17.92 28.26 -1.85
N ALA A 124 16.82 29.02 -1.89
CA ALA A 124 16.80 30.44 -1.55
C ALA A 124 16.63 30.70 -0.03
N GLY A 125 16.58 29.64 0.80
CA GLY A 125 16.31 29.73 2.23
C GLY A 125 14.84 29.98 2.57
N GLY A 126 13.94 29.95 1.59
CA GLY A 126 12.50 30.09 1.77
C GLY A 126 11.87 28.80 2.28
N ILE A 127 10.84 28.93 3.12
CA ILE A 127 10.13 27.79 3.68
C ILE A 127 9.27 27.12 2.60
N ILE A 128 9.46 25.81 2.44
CA ILE A 128 8.56 24.96 1.67
C ILE A 128 7.41 24.53 2.56
N ARG A 129 6.19 24.86 2.14
CA ARG A 129 4.97 24.54 2.90
C ARG A 129 4.44 23.19 2.48
N VAL A 130 3.80 22.49 3.40
CA VAL A 130 3.33 21.11 3.20
C VAL A 130 1.88 20.90 3.63
N ASN A 131 1.28 19.84 3.10
CA ASN A 131 -0.09 19.42 3.36
C ASN A 131 -0.14 17.98 3.90
N ARG A 132 -1.05 17.72 4.86
CA ARG A 132 -1.45 16.37 5.27
C ARG A 132 -2.87 16.35 5.83
N GLY A 133 -3.79 15.72 5.10
CA GLY A 133 -5.21 15.72 5.46
C GLY A 133 -5.74 17.15 5.58
N ASN A 134 -6.40 17.47 6.70
CA ASN A 134 -6.93 18.81 6.96
C ASN A 134 -5.85 19.84 7.35
N ASN A 135 -4.60 19.41 7.56
CA ASN A 135 -3.49 20.32 7.81
C ASN A 135 -2.92 20.79 6.48
N THR A 136 -3.44 21.89 5.95
CA THR A 136 -2.99 22.48 4.69
C THR A 136 -2.08 23.68 4.95
N ASN A 137 -1.19 23.94 3.98
CA ASN A 137 -0.31 25.07 3.91
C ASN A 137 0.51 25.29 5.20
N LYS A 138 1.06 24.22 5.78
CA LYS A 138 1.83 24.29 7.04
C LYS A 138 3.30 24.54 6.76
N SER A 139 3.94 25.41 7.55
CA SER A 139 5.38 25.69 7.45
C SER A 139 6.27 24.66 8.15
N THR A 140 5.65 23.73 8.90
CA THR A 140 6.33 22.63 9.59
C THR A 140 5.55 21.33 9.43
N PHE A 141 6.23 20.20 9.60
CA PHE A 141 5.64 18.87 9.56
C PHE A 141 6.00 18.07 10.81
N SER A 142 5.12 17.15 11.20
CA SER A 142 5.29 16.27 12.37
C SER A 142 5.24 14.79 11.99
N LYS A 143 5.48 13.92 12.98
CA LYS A 143 5.44 12.47 12.86
C LYS A 143 4.18 11.98 12.14
N GLY A 144 4.34 10.93 11.34
CA GLY A 144 3.25 10.19 10.70
C GLY A 144 3.43 10.09 9.19
N ASN A 145 2.36 9.67 8.51
CA ASN A 145 2.36 9.39 7.08
C ASN A 145 2.72 10.62 6.23
N ASN A 146 2.98 10.35 4.94
CA ASN A 146 3.51 11.30 3.96
C ASN A 146 2.79 12.65 3.95
N TRP A 147 3.56 13.72 4.13
CA TRP A 147 3.21 15.11 3.86
C TRP A 147 3.57 15.44 2.41
N THR A 148 2.71 16.17 1.70
CA THR A 148 2.95 16.56 0.30
C THR A 148 3.31 18.03 0.19
N MET A 149 4.06 18.44 -0.83
CA MET A 149 4.33 19.86 -1.10
C MET A 149 3.02 20.63 -1.30
N ALA A 150 2.88 21.79 -0.66
CA ALA A 150 1.65 22.57 -0.70
C ALA A 150 1.40 23.23 -2.06
N SER A 151 2.46 23.47 -2.83
CA SER A 151 2.37 23.94 -4.21
C SER A 151 1.66 22.97 -5.15
N GLY A 152 1.59 21.68 -4.79
CA GLY A 152 1.11 20.60 -5.66
C GLY A 152 2.12 20.14 -6.71
N PHE A 153 3.34 20.70 -6.73
CA PHE A 153 4.42 20.34 -7.64
C PHE A 153 5.60 19.72 -6.89
N LEU A 154 6.55 19.14 -7.64
CA LEU A 154 7.81 18.72 -7.05
C LEU A 154 8.67 19.96 -6.73
N GLU A 155 9.28 19.99 -5.55
CA GLU A 155 10.08 21.13 -5.09
C GLU A 155 11.53 20.72 -4.80
N GLU A 156 12.45 21.67 -5.00
CA GLU A 156 13.85 21.51 -4.62
C GLU A 156 14.01 21.77 -3.12
N ILE A 157 14.51 20.78 -2.38
CA ILE A 157 14.79 20.86 -0.94
C ILE A 157 16.29 21.08 -0.76
N ALA A 158 16.68 22.21 -0.18
CA ALA A 158 18.07 22.46 0.19
C ALA A 158 18.39 21.92 1.57
N THR A 159 17.49 22.14 2.53
CA THR A 159 17.78 21.85 3.94
C THR A 159 16.52 21.41 4.66
N ILE A 160 16.66 20.41 5.54
CA ILE A 160 15.65 20.00 6.51
C ILE A 160 16.21 20.28 7.90
N VAL A 161 15.43 21.00 8.71
CA VAL A 161 15.83 21.45 10.05
C VAL A 161 14.91 20.83 11.09
N CYS A 162 15.49 20.19 12.11
CA CYS A 162 14.78 19.57 13.23
C CYS A 162 15.56 19.68 14.55
N PRO A 163 14.90 19.85 15.72
CA PRO A 163 13.53 20.26 15.85
C PRO A 163 13.37 21.75 15.52
N VAL A 164 12.14 22.15 15.18
CA VAL A 164 11.73 23.55 15.14
C VAL A 164 10.52 23.76 16.04
N ALA A 165 10.29 24.99 16.50
CA ALA A 165 9.08 25.30 17.25
C ALA A 165 7.84 25.20 16.34
N ALA A 166 6.69 24.88 16.94
CA ALA A 166 5.43 25.02 16.25
C ALA A 166 5.20 26.50 15.89
N PRO A 167 4.85 26.83 14.63
CA PRO A 167 4.52 28.20 14.25
C PRO A 167 3.28 28.69 15.01
N PRO A 168 3.27 29.93 15.52
CA PRO A 168 2.09 30.46 16.18
C PRO A 168 0.94 30.64 15.16
N GLY A 169 -0.21 30.04 15.46
CA GLY A 169 -1.46 30.28 14.72
C GLY A 169 -1.59 29.62 13.35
N GLU A 170 -0.76 28.61 13.03
CA GLU A 170 -0.85 27.88 11.76
C GLU A 170 -1.80 26.69 11.75
#